data_AF-A0A495S201-F1
#
_entry.id   AF-A0A495S201-F1
#
_cell.length_a   1.000
_cell.length_b   1.000
_cell.length_c   1.000
_cell.angle_alpha   90.00
_cell.angle_beta   90.00
_cell.angle_gamma   90.00
#
_symmetry.space_group_name_H-M   'P 1'
#
loop_
_entity.id
_entity.type
_entity.pdbx_description
1 polymer ?
#
loop_
_entity_poly.entity_id
_entity_poly.type
_entity_poly.pdbx_seq_one_letter_code
_entity_poly.pdbx_strand_id
1 'polypeptide(L)'
;MTNERDQTKLIIQRFDNYITGANTKGNFLLAINTFLCGIIIANYSKFKELIVCESDMVYLNVILIILVILSICTTFFVLRAVYPFVLSGNSSKDSYHSHIFFNSVAEFTDGKEYHKSVLKQTDENVEEDMAIQAFYLAKGLKSKYWFLEIAMKFVYAELVVLLILLATILIF
;
A
#
# COMPACT_ATOMS: atom_id res chain seq x y z
N MET A 1 20.24 19.32 23.00
CA MET A 1 19.17 18.33 23.23
C MET A 1 17.87 18.72 22.53
N THR A 2 17.29 19.91 22.73
CA THR A 2 16.06 20.36 22.00
C THR A 2 16.12 20.17 20.48
N ASN A 3 17.27 20.46 19.85
CA ASN A 3 17.45 20.34 18.40
C ASN A 3 17.33 18.88 17.87
N GLU A 4 17.84 17.88 18.59
CA GLU A 4 17.84 16.48 18.13
C GLU A 4 16.44 15.86 18.22
N ARG A 5 15.73 16.15 19.32
CA ARG A 5 14.31 15.77 19.48
C ARG A 5 13.43 16.41 18.41
N ASP A 6 13.64 17.70 18.13
CA ASP A 6 12.91 18.41 17.08
C ASP A 6 13.21 17.83 15.69
N GLN A 7 14.46 17.46 15.41
CA GLN A 7 14.83 16.77 14.17
C GLN A 7 14.13 15.42 14.03
N THR A 8 14.14 14.58 15.08
CA THR A 8 13.47 13.27 15.04
C THR A 8 11.96 13.42 14.86
N LYS A 9 11.34 14.41 15.49
CA LYS A 9 9.92 14.76 15.27
C LYS A 9 9.65 15.11 13.81
N LEU A 10 10.49 15.94 13.19
CA LEU A 10 10.36 16.29 11.77
C LEU A 10 10.54 15.07 10.86
N ILE A 11 11.43 14.14 11.20
CA ILE A 11 11.61 12.87 10.47
C ILE A 11 10.35 12.01 10.55
N ILE A 12 9.78 11.82 11.74
CA ILE A 12 8.52 11.09 11.95
C ILE A 12 7.40 11.71 11.12
N GLN A 13 7.23 13.04 11.18
CA GLN A 13 6.22 13.75 10.38
C GLN A 13 6.42 13.56 8.87
N ARG A 14 7.66 13.56 8.38
CA ARG A 14 7.95 13.24 6.97
C ARG A 14 7.53 11.82 6.62
N PHE A 15 7.78 10.86 7.51
CA PHE A 15 7.40 9.48 7.30
C PHE A 15 5.88 9.29 7.30
N ASP A 16 5.14 9.95 8.20
CA ASP A 16 3.68 9.93 8.21
C ASP A 16 3.09 10.50 6.90
N ASN A 17 3.69 11.59 6.39
CA ASN A 17 3.33 12.15 5.09
C ASN A 17 3.60 11.17 3.95
N TYR A 18 4.71 10.42 3.98
CA TYR A 18 4.99 9.39 2.99
C TYR A 18 4.05 8.18 3.12
N ILE A 19 3.62 7.79 4.32
CA ILE A 19 2.64 6.72 4.51
C ILE A 19 1.31 7.14 3.90
N THR A 20 0.88 8.37 4.19
CA THR A 20 -0.32 8.96 3.60
C THR A 20 -0.22 8.99 2.08
N GLY A 21 0.92 9.45 1.53
CA GLY A 21 1.18 9.46 0.10
C GLY A 21 1.16 8.06 -0.53
N ALA A 22 1.71 7.05 0.14
CA ALA A 22 1.66 5.65 -0.31
C ALA A 22 0.21 5.13 -0.34
N ASN A 23 -0.59 5.43 0.69
CA ASN A 23 -2.00 5.04 0.73
C ASN A 23 -2.83 5.75 -0.36
N THR A 24 -2.60 7.05 -0.59
CA THR A 24 -3.26 7.80 -1.67
C THR A 24 -2.92 7.21 -3.05
N LYS A 25 -1.64 6.90 -3.30
CA LYS A 25 -1.21 6.24 -4.55
C LYS A 25 -1.86 4.86 -4.70
N GLY A 26 -1.88 4.05 -3.64
CA GLY A 26 -2.53 2.75 -3.63
C GLY A 26 -4.02 2.84 -3.97
N ASN A 27 -4.76 3.74 -3.32
CA ASN A 27 -6.18 3.97 -3.59
C ASN A 27 -6.43 4.42 -5.03
N PHE A 28 -5.57 5.29 -5.57
CA PHE A 28 -5.65 5.71 -6.96
C PHE A 28 -5.45 4.54 -7.94
N LEU A 29 -4.45 3.67 -7.71
CA LEU A 29 -4.24 2.48 -8.53
C LEU A 29 -5.39 1.49 -8.43
N LEU A 30 -5.97 1.30 -7.24
CA LEU A 30 -7.14 0.44 -7.06
C LEU A 30 -8.35 0.97 -7.84
N ALA A 31 -8.56 2.29 -7.84
CA ALA A 31 -9.64 2.93 -8.59
C ALA A 31 -9.47 2.74 -10.10
N ILE A 32 -8.26 2.97 -10.64
CA ILE A 32 -7.94 2.71 -12.05
C ILE A 32 -8.21 1.25 -12.40
N ASN A 33 -7.67 0.32 -11.60
CA ASN A 33 -7.82 -1.11 -11.85
C ASN A 33 -9.29 -1.55 -11.85
N THR A 34 -10.08 -1.06 -10.88
CA THR A 34 -11.52 -1.31 -10.80
C THR A 34 -12.25 -0.76 -12.03
N PHE A 35 -11.89 0.44 -12.48
CA PHE A 35 -12.47 1.07 -13.66
C PHE A 35 -12.16 0.27 -14.94
N LEU A 36 -10.91 -0.16 -15.12
CA LEU A 36 -10.48 -0.97 -16.27
C LEU A 36 -11.22 -2.31 -16.32
N CYS A 37 -11.29 -3.04 -15.20
CA CYS A 37 -12.09 -4.26 -15.12
C CYS A 37 -13.57 -4.02 -15.43
N GLY A 38 -14.14 -2.94 -14.87
CA GLY A 38 -15.53 -2.58 -15.09
C GLY A 38 -15.84 -2.39 -16.58
N ILE A 39 -14.97 -1.68 -17.31
CA ILE A 39 -15.10 -1.50 -18.76
C ILE A 39 -15.06 -2.84 -19.49
N ILE A 40 -14.08 -3.69 -19.18
CA ILE A 40 -13.87 -4.97 -19.86
C ILE A 40 -15.09 -5.88 -19.66
N ILE A 41 -15.56 -6.02 -18.42
CA ILE A 41 -16.70 -6.87 -18.07
C ILE A 41 -17.98 -6.35 -18.72
N ALA A 42 -18.24 -5.04 -18.62
CA ALA A 42 -19.47 -4.44 -19.13
C ALA A 42 -19.58 -4.48 -20.66
N ASN A 43 -18.46 -4.49 -21.38
CA ASN A 43 -18.42 -4.47 -22.84
C ASN A 43 -18.05 -5.82 -23.47
N TYR A 44 -17.94 -6.90 -22.68
CA TYR A 44 -17.57 -8.23 -23.18
C TYR A 44 -18.44 -8.69 -24.36
N SER A 45 -19.76 -8.57 -24.26
CA SER A 45 -20.68 -8.96 -25.35
C SER A 45 -20.42 -8.16 -26.63
N LYS A 46 -20.12 -6.86 -26.51
CA LYS A 46 -19.79 -6.02 -27.67
C LYS A 46 -18.47 -6.42 -28.30
N PHE A 47 -17.45 -6.77 -27.50
CA PHE A 47 -16.19 -7.28 -28.04
C PHE A 47 -16.40 -8.59 -28.80
N LYS A 48 -17.31 -9.45 -28.33
CA LYS A 48 -17.68 -10.67 -29.04
C LYS A 48 -18.45 -10.41 -30.33
N GLU A 49 -19.28 -9.38 -30.40
CA GLU A 49 -20.02 -9.06 -31.64
C GLU A 49 -19.10 -8.52 -32.76
N LEU A 50 -17.98 -7.91 -32.39
CA LEU A 50 -17.03 -7.34 -33.35
C LEU A 50 -16.12 -8.38 -34.02
N ILE A 51 -16.05 -9.60 -33.50
CA ILE A 51 -15.18 -10.64 -34.05
C ILE A 51 -16.00 -11.60 -34.91
N VAL A 52 -15.64 -11.67 -36.19
CA VAL A 52 -16.35 -12.47 -37.20
C VAL A 52 -15.81 -13.91 -37.30
N CYS A 53 -14.51 -14.11 -37.12
CA CYS A 53 -13.87 -15.42 -37.24
C CYS A 53 -13.68 -16.12 -35.88
N GLU A 54 -13.95 -17.43 -35.85
CA GLU A 54 -13.84 -18.25 -34.63
C GLU A 54 -12.40 -18.38 -34.12
N SER A 55 -11.39 -18.33 -35.01
CA SER A 55 -9.98 -18.28 -34.63
C SER A 55 -9.63 -17.03 -33.83
N ASP A 56 -10.26 -15.89 -34.16
CA ASP A 56 -10.00 -14.59 -33.55
C ASP A 56 -10.65 -14.46 -32.17
N MET A 57 -11.70 -15.25 -31.93
CA MET A 57 -12.31 -15.41 -30.59
C MET A 57 -11.35 -16.04 -29.59
N VAL A 58 -10.52 -17.00 -30.03
CA VAL A 58 -9.52 -17.63 -29.15
C VAL A 58 -8.49 -16.58 -28.73
N TYR A 59 -8.00 -15.77 -29.67
CA TYR A 59 -7.05 -14.69 -29.36
C TYR A 59 -7.65 -13.64 -28.41
N LEU A 60 -8.89 -13.20 -28.65
CA LEU A 60 -9.60 -12.29 -27.74
C LEU A 60 -9.68 -12.86 -26.33
N ASN A 61 -10.14 -14.12 -26.19
CA ASN A 61 -10.27 -14.76 -24.88
C ASN A 61 -8.93 -14.87 -24.15
N VAL A 62 -7.85 -15.20 -24.85
CA VAL A 62 -6.50 -15.24 -24.27
C VAL A 62 -6.08 -13.86 -23.75
N ILE A 63 -6.28 -12.80 -24.55
CA ILE A 63 -5.96 -11.42 -24.14
C ILE A 63 -6.77 -11.01 -22.90
N LEU A 64 -8.07 -11.32 -22.88
CA LEU A 64 -8.95 -11.02 -21.75
C LEU A 64 -8.55 -11.78 -20.47
N ILE A 65 -8.17 -13.06 -20.59
CA ILE A 65 -7.66 -13.84 -19.46
C ILE A 65 -6.38 -13.22 -18.89
N ILE A 66 -5.46 -12.79 -19.77
CA ILE A 66 -4.23 -12.10 -19.34
C ILE A 66 -4.57 -10.81 -18.60
N LEU A 67 -5.50 -9.99 -19.09
CA LEU A 67 -5.95 -8.77 -18.42
C LEU A 67 -6.52 -9.06 -17.02
N VAL A 68 -7.35 -10.09 -16.89
CA VAL A 68 -7.91 -10.50 -15.59
C VAL A 68 -6.81 -10.91 -14.61
N ILE A 69 -5.83 -11.70 -15.07
CA ILE A 69 -4.70 -12.12 -14.21
C ILE A 69 -3.89 -10.90 -13.76
N LEU A 70 -3.54 -10.00 -14.69
CA LEU A 70 -2.80 -8.78 -14.38
C LEU A 70 -3.55 -7.91 -13.37
N SER A 71 -4.87 -7.77 -13.53
CA SER A 71 -5.70 -6.99 -12.62
C SER A 71 -5.79 -7.60 -11.21
N ILE A 72 -5.90 -8.93 -11.10
CA ILE A 72 -5.86 -9.62 -9.81
C ILE A 72 -4.49 -9.41 -9.13
N CYS A 73 -3.40 -9.51 -9.88
CA CYS A 73 -2.06 -9.23 -9.37
C CYS A 73 -1.93 -7.76 -8.90
N THR A 74 -2.37 -6.79 -9.71
CA THR A 74 -2.42 -5.36 -9.35
C THR A 74 -3.16 -5.18 -8.02
N THR A 75 -4.38 -5.72 -7.92
CA THR A 75 -5.21 -5.62 -6.70
C THR A 75 -4.49 -6.20 -5.49
N PHE A 76 -3.91 -7.40 -5.62
CA PHE A 76 -3.18 -8.05 -4.54
C PHE A 76 -2.03 -7.18 -4.02
N PHE A 77 -1.19 -6.64 -4.90
CA PHE A 77 -0.05 -5.82 -4.50
C PHE A 77 -0.47 -4.46 -3.95
N VAL A 78 -1.51 -3.83 -4.51
CA VAL A 78 -2.08 -2.59 -3.96
C VAL A 78 -2.63 -2.82 -2.54
N LEU A 79 -3.41 -3.89 -2.33
CA LEU A 79 -3.94 -4.23 -1.01
C LEU A 79 -2.81 -4.48 0.01
N ARG A 80 -1.74 -5.16 -0.40
CA ARG A 80 -0.53 -5.36 0.44
C ARG A 80 0.16 -4.04 0.76
N ALA A 81 0.21 -3.09 -0.17
CA ALA A 81 0.79 -1.78 0.05
C ALA A 81 -0.03 -0.91 1.02
N VAL A 82 -1.35 -0.92 0.91
CA VAL A 82 -2.22 -0.09 1.78
C VAL A 82 -2.51 -0.74 3.12
N TYR A 83 -2.26 -2.04 3.27
CA TYR A 83 -2.47 -2.76 4.52
C TYR A 83 -1.80 -2.03 5.70
N PRO A 84 -2.48 -1.88 6.85
CA PRO A 84 -1.93 -1.18 8.01
C PRO A 84 -0.64 -1.83 8.50
N PHE A 85 0.40 -1.02 8.71
CA PHE A 85 1.62 -1.48 9.36
C PHE A 85 1.49 -1.26 10.85
N VAL A 86 1.37 -2.35 11.62
CA VAL A 86 1.19 -2.33 13.08
C VAL A 86 2.38 -2.93 13.83
N LEU A 87 3.52 -3.06 13.14
CA LEU A 87 4.73 -3.69 13.65
C LEU A 87 5.64 -2.64 14.30
N SER A 88 5.23 -2.09 15.45
CA SER A 88 6.13 -1.28 16.28
C SER A 88 5.86 -1.34 17.79
N GLY A 89 5.13 -2.35 18.25
CA GLY A 89 4.80 -2.51 19.66
C GLY A 89 5.53 -3.68 20.28
N ASN A 90 6.45 -3.37 21.18
CA ASN A 90 6.98 -4.24 22.22
C ASN A 90 7.88 -5.39 21.73
N SER A 91 9.19 -5.19 21.86
CA SER A 91 10.16 -6.28 21.72
C SER A 91 10.12 -7.13 22.98
N SER A 92 9.73 -8.40 22.86
CA SER A 92 9.81 -9.36 23.98
C SER A 92 11.25 -9.59 24.45
N LYS A 93 12.26 -9.21 23.66
CA LYS A 93 13.68 -9.34 24.00
C LYS A 93 14.21 -8.22 24.90
N ASP A 94 13.68 -7.00 24.78
CA ASP A 94 14.34 -5.82 25.35
C ASP A 94 13.48 -5.07 26.39
N SER A 95 12.34 -5.64 26.81
CA SER A 95 11.37 -4.99 27.71
C SER A 95 10.88 -3.60 27.25
N TYR A 96 11.14 -3.27 25.98
CA TYR A 96 10.74 -2.00 25.38
C TYR A 96 9.22 -1.92 25.29
N HIS A 97 8.64 -0.85 25.86
CA HIS A 97 7.23 -0.55 25.77
C HIS A 97 7.05 0.91 25.35
N SER A 98 6.62 1.14 24.12
CA SER A 98 6.52 2.49 23.56
C SER A 98 5.43 3.29 24.25
N HIS A 99 5.69 4.57 24.48
CA HIS A 99 4.74 5.54 25.03
C HIS A 99 4.13 6.42 23.93
N ILE A 100 4.54 6.28 22.67
CA ILE A 100 3.98 7.07 21.55
C ILE A 100 3.34 6.20 20.47
N PHE A 101 3.68 4.90 20.39
CA PHE A 101 3.01 4.01 19.46
C PHE A 101 1.62 3.62 19.96
N PHE A 102 0.59 3.89 19.16
CA PHE A 102 -0.81 3.73 19.58
C PHE A 102 -1.14 2.30 20.06
N ASN A 103 -0.56 1.26 19.45
CA ASN A 103 -0.87 -0.12 19.85
C ASN A 103 -0.24 -0.48 21.19
N SER A 104 0.97 0.03 21.49
CA SER A 104 1.58 -0.11 22.82
C SER A 104 0.81 0.69 23.86
N VAL A 105 0.44 1.94 23.56
CA VAL A 105 -0.36 2.79 24.46
C VAL A 105 -1.72 2.15 24.79
N ALA A 106 -2.31 1.41 23.84
CA ALA A 106 -3.58 0.70 24.06
C ALA A 106 -3.47 -0.54 24.98
N GLU A 107 -2.26 -0.98 25.33
CA GLU A 107 -2.04 -2.12 26.25
C GLU A 107 -2.01 -1.70 27.73
N PHE A 108 -1.95 -0.40 28.05
CA PHE A 108 -2.12 0.08 29.43
C PHE A 108 -3.55 -0.17 29.91
N THR A 109 -3.72 -0.42 31.21
CA THR A 109 -5.03 -0.76 31.79
C THR A 109 -6.01 0.41 31.70
N ASP A 110 -5.53 1.63 31.94
CA ASP A 110 -6.32 2.85 31.85
C ASP A 110 -5.45 4.10 31.60
N GLY A 111 -6.10 5.24 31.35
CA GLY A 111 -5.41 6.51 31.10
C GLY A 111 -4.63 7.07 32.29
N LYS A 112 -4.95 6.69 33.54
CA LYS A 112 -4.19 7.12 34.72
C LYS A 112 -2.89 6.36 34.83
N GLU A 113 -2.91 5.06 34.52
CA GLU A 113 -1.71 4.22 34.45
C GLU A 113 -0.74 4.77 33.40
N TYR A 114 -1.24 5.02 32.18
CA TYR A 114 -0.45 5.61 31.10
C TYR A 114 0.09 7.00 31.46
N HIS A 115 -0.74 7.88 32.05
CA HIS A 115 -0.24 9.19 32.49
C HIS A 115 0.88 9.06 33.53
N LYS A 116 0.75 8.12 34.48
CA LYS A 116 1.79 7.85 35.48
C LYS A 116 3.06 7.26 34.87
N SER A 117 2.98 6.46 33.80
CA SER A 117 4.16 5.94 33.10
C SER A 117 4.88 7.05 32.31
N VAL A 118 4.13 7.93 31.63
CA VAL A 118 4.68 9.09 30.91
C VAL A 118 5.42 10.03 31.86
N LEU A 119 4.88 10.33 33.04
CA LEU A 119 5.55 11.20 34.02
C LEU A 119 6.87 10.64 34.57
N LYS A 120 7.13 9.34 34.41
CA LYS A 120 8.37 8.68 34.82
C LYS A 120 9.44 8.65 33.73
N GLN A 121 9.12 9.10 32.51
CA GLN A 121 10.06 9.10 31.40
C GLN A 121 11.13 10.19 31.59
N THR A 122 12.38 9.82 31.31
CA THR A 122 13.47 10.79 31.15
C THR A 122 13.46 11.32 29.72
N ASP A 123 14.12 12.46 29.48
CA ASP A 123 14.28 12.99 28.12
C ASP A 123 14.98 11.98 27.19
N GLU A 124 15.99 11.27 27.71
CA GLU A 124 16.71 10.21 26.98
C GLU A 124 15.77 9.07 26.54
N ASN A 125 14.89 8.59 27.42
CA ASN A 125 13.94 7.54 27.07
C ASN A 125 12.96 8.00 25.99
N VAL A 126 12.54 9.27 26.04
CA VAL A 126 11.63 9.84 25.02
C VAL A 126 12.34 9.94 23.68
N GLU A 127 13.59 10.38 23.66
CA GLU A 127 14.41 10.44 22.44
C GLU A 127 14.64 9.05 21.84
N GLU A 128 14.93 8.05 22.68
CA GLU A 128 15.07 6.64 22.27
C GLU A 128 13.76 6.11 21.67
N ASP A 129 12.61 6.30 22.34
CA ASP A 129 11.31 5.86 21.84
C ASP A 129 10.98 6.51 20.49
N MET A 130 11.25 7.81 20.34
CA MET A 130 11.09 8.52 19.06
C MET A 130 12.00 7.97 17.96
N ALA A 131 13.27 7.69 18.25
CA ALA A 131 14.20 7.13 17.29
C ALA A 131 13.77 5.72 16.83
N ILE A 132 13.32 4.89 17.77
CA ILE A 132 12.79 3.55 17.50
C ILE A 132 11.52 3.63 16.62
N GLN A 133 10.60 4.55 16.92
CA GLN A 133 9.43 4.74 16.07
C GLN A 133 9.79 5.22 14.67
N ALA A 134 10.71 6.17 14.52
CA ALA A 134 11.20 6.60 13.22
C ALA A 134 11.78 5.43 12.41
N PHE A 135 12.54 4.55 13.05
CA PHE A 135 13.09 3.34 12.42
C PHE A 135 12.01 2.36 11.94
N TYR A 136 10.99 2.07 12.77
CA TYR A 136 9.89 1.19 12.37
C TYR A 136 9.01 1.80 11.28
N LEU A 137 8.75 3.11 11.33
CA LEU A 137 8.05 3.83 10.25
C LEU A 137 8.82 3.72 8.93
N ALA A 138 10.15 3.89 8.95
CA ALA A 138 10.98 3.71 7.76
C ALA A 138 10.91 2.29 7.20
N LYS A 139 10.90 1.25 8.06
CA LYS A 139 10.69 -0.15 7.63
C LYS A 139 9.32 -0.37 7.00
N GLY A 140 8.26 0.15 7.63
CA GLY A 140 6.91 0.10 7.11
C GLY A 140 6.82 0.76 5.73
N LEU A 141 7.37 1.96 5.60
CA LEU A 141 7.47 2.70 4.34
C LEU A 141 8.19 1.92 3.24
N LYS A 142 9.36 1.36 3.54
CA LYS A 142 10.11 0.55 2.56
C LYS A 142 9.25 -0.59 2.01
N SER A 143 8.55 -1.30 2.89
CA SER A 143 7.64 -2.38 2.51
C SER A 143 6.49 -1.88 1.63
N LYS A 144 5.80 -0.80 2.05
CA LYS A 144 4.68 -0.20 1.31
C LYS A 144 5.10 0.23 -0.10
N TYR A 145 6.21 0.95 -0.23
CA TYR A 145 6.70 1.43 -1.52
C TYR A 145 7.19 0.30 -2.42
N TRP A 146 7.78 -0.76 -1.86
CA TRP A 146 8.14 -1.94 -2.64
C TRP A 146 6.93 -2.62 -3.28
N PHE A 147 5.85 -2.81 -2.51
CA PHE A 147 4.60 -3.34 -3.06
C PHE A 147 3.93 -2.40 -4.07
N LEU A 148 3.97 -1.08 -3.86
CA LEU A 148 3.49 -0.10 -4.84
C LEU A 148 4.29 -0.16 -6.15
N GLU A 149 5.61 -0.30 -6.08
CA GLU A 149 6.46 -0.42 -7.26
C GLU A 149 6.08 -1.66 -8.08
N ILE A 150 5.83 -2.79 -7.42
CA ILE A 150 5.38 -4.01 -8.08
C ILE A 150 3.99 -3.81 -8.70
N ALA A 151 3.04 -3.26 -7.95
CA ALA A 151 1.69 -2.96 -8.45
C ALA A 151 1.74 -2.07 -9.71
N MET A 152 2.57 -1.03 -9.71
CA MET A 152 2.77 -0.16 -10.88
C MET A 152 3.26 -0.94 -12.11
N LYS A 153 4.16 -1.92 -11.94
CA LYS A 153 4.63 -2.76 -13.06
C LYS A 153 3.49 -3.58 -13.67
N PHE A 154 2.59 -4.13 -12.84
CA PHE A 154 1.41 -4.84 -13.32
C PHE A 154 0.43 -3.92 -14.04
N VAL A 155 0.18 -2.71 -13.51
CA VAL A 155 -0.64 -1.69 -14.18
C VAL A 155 -0.04 -1.30 -15.54
N TYR A 156 1.27 -1.10 -15.63
CA TYR A 156 1.91 -0.82 -16.92
C TYR A 156 1.74 -1.97 -17.92
N ALA A 157 1.91 -3.22 -17.46
CA ALA A 157 1.66 -4.39 -18.31
C ALA A 157 0.20 -4.47 -18.76
N GLU A 158 -0.75 -4.19 -17.85
CA GLU A 158 -2.18 -4.17 -18.13
C GLU A 158 -2.53 -3.13 -19.20
N LEU A 159 -1.98 -1.92 -19.10
CA LEU A 159 -2.16 -0.88 -20.12
C LEU A 159 -1.61 -1.29 -21.49
N VAL A 160 -0.46 -1.96 -21.54
CA VAL A 160 0.10 -2.48 -22.81
C VAL A 160 -0.81 -3.54 -23.41
N VAL A 161 -1.30 -4.50 -22.61
CA VAL A 161 -2.22 -5.53 -23.10
C VAL A 161 -3.56 -4.92 -23.53
N LEU A 162 -4.04 -3.87 -22.86
CA LEU A 162 -5.23 -3.13 -23.26
C LEU A 162 -5.05 -2.45 -24.63
N LEU A 163 -3.87 -1.88 -24.90
CA LEU A 163 -3.57 -1.32 -26.22
C LEU A 163 -3.55 -2.40 -27.31
N ILE A 164 -3.03 -3.59 -27.01
CA ILE A 164 -3.07 -4.74 -27.93
C ILE A 164 -4.51 -5.15 -28.20
N LEU A 165 -5.36 -5.20 -27.16
CA LEU A 165 -6.80 -5.50 -27.30
C LEU A 165 -7.47 -4.50 -28.24
N LEU A 166 -7.24 -3.19 -28.01
CA LEU A 166 -7.80 -2.13 -28.85
C LEU A 166 -7.30 -2.21 -30.30
N ALA A 167 -6.02 -2.47 -30.51
CA ALA A 167 -5.47 -2.66 -31.86
C ALA A 167 -6.10 -3.86 -32.57
N THR A 168 -6.31 -4.97 -31.84
CA THR A 168 -6.98 -6.16 -32.37
C THR A 168 -8.40 -5.81 -32.81
N ILE A 169 -9.17 -5.12 -31.96
CA ILE A 169 -10.54 -4.70 -32.29
C ILE A 169 -10.59 -3.71 -33.47
N LEU A 170 -9.58 -2.85 -33.65
CA LEU A 170 -9.55 -1.87 -34.75
C LEU A 170 -9.17 -2.47 -36.11
N ILE A 171 -8.47 -3.61 -36.11
CA ILE A 171 -8.04 -4.29 -37.34
C ILE A 171 -9.18 -5.14 -37.94
N PHE A 172 -10.10 -5.62 -37.09
CA PHE A 172 -11.29 -6.38 -37.48
C PHE A 172 -12.50 -5.46 -37.68
#